data_AF-A0A9X2U3U4-F1
#
_entry.id   AF-A0A9X2U3U4-F1
#
_cell.length_a   1.000
_cell.length_b   1.000
_cell.length_c   1.000
_cell.angle_alpha   90.00
_cell.angle_beta   90.00
_cell.angle_gamma   90.00
#
_symmetry.space_group_name_H-M   'P 1'
#
loop_
_entity.id
_entity.type
_entity.pdbx_description
1 polymer ?
#
loop_
_entity_poly.entity_id
_entity_poly.type
_entity_poly.pdbx_seq_one_letter_code
_entity_poly.pdbx_strand_id
1 'polypeptide(L)'
;MQPEDYSLLVSGGVNLATTLYIGISAYNREVQWWLLWALPALVFGVLVIPFFRAFRPLKADEERSGGKLYLILRDFARIIILVFGLAFLFTMVVGFGSMQNAETDAGEAGTFMGISLSAICVLPIMLIVWIIPRTLRSDQTEEGPTGPLAE
;
A
#
# COMPACT_ATOMS: atom_id res chain seq x y z
N MET A 1 21.67 18.19 -10.47
CA MET A 1 20.98 16.91 -10.22
C MET A 1 19.85 16.80 -11.20
N GLN A 2 19.87 15.75 -12.02
CA GLN A 2 18.85 15.52 -13.05
C GLN A 2 17.62 14.84 -12.43
N PRO A 3 16.43 14.91 -13.06
CA PRO A 3 15.20 14.31 -12.54
C PRO A 3 15.31 12.82 -12.22
N GLU A 4 16.11 12.08 -13.01
CA GLU A 4 16.45 10.67 -12.78
C GLU A 4 17.18 10.38 -11.46
N ASP A 5 17.94 11.34 -10.92
CA ASP A 5 18.64 11.16 -9.65
C ASP A 5 17.66 11.14 -8.47
N TYR A 6 16.58 11.92 -8.56
CA TYR A 6 15.55 11.99 -7.52
C TYR A 6 14.68 10.73 -7.47
N SER A 7 14.36 10.15 -8.63
CA SER A 7 13.54 8.94 -8.67
C SER A 7 14.26 7.76 -8.02
N LEU A 8 15.55 7.59 -8.29
CA LEU A 8 16.40 6.55 -7.69
C LEU A 8 16.60 6.76 -6.18
N LEU A 9 16.79 8.01 -5.73
CA LEU A 9 16.92 8.32 -4.31
C LEU A 9 15.61 8.05 -3.54
N VAL A 10 14.47 8.43 -4.11
CA VAL A 10 13.16 8.21 -3.47
C VAL A 10 12.79 6.73 -3.48
N SER A 11 12.92 6.02 -4.61
CA SER A 11 12.63 4.59 -4.67
C SER A 11 13.60 3.77 -3.81
N GLY A 12 14.89 4.11 -3.85
CA GLY A 12 15.91 3.48 -3.03
C GLY A 12 15.68 3.70 -1.54
N GLY A 13 15.30 4.92 -1.14
CA GLY A 13 14.96 5.26 0.24
C GLY A 13 13.76 4.49 0.77
N VAL A 14 12.68 4.39 -0.02
CA VAL A 14 11.47 3.63 0.35
C VAL A 14 11.76 2.14 0.46
N ASN A 15 12.54 1.57 -0.46
CA ASN A 15 12.91 0.15 -0.42
C ASN A 15 13.82 -0.14 0.78
N LEU A 16 14.77 0.74 1.08
CA LEU A 16 15.63 0.62 2.27
C LEU A 16 14.81 0.69 3.55
N ALA A 17 13.91 1.67 3.69
CA ALA A 17 13.03 1.80 4.85
C ALA A 17 12.15 0.56 5.03
N THR A 18 11.58 0.04 3.95
CA THR A 18 10.76 -1.18 3.97
C THR A 18 11.58 -2.40 4.38
N THR A 19 12.81 -2.51 3.86
CA THR A 19 13.75 -3.58 4.19
C THR A 19 14.13 -3.55 5.66
N LEU A 20 14.46 -2.37 6.20
CA LEU A 20 14.79 -2.19 7.61
C LEU A 20 13.59 -2.54 8.50
N TYR A 21 12.39 -2.07 8.16
CA TYR A 21 11.17 -2.41 8.88
C TYR A 21 10.93 -3.93 8.92
N ILE A 22 11.00 -4.60 7.77
CA ILE A 22 10.79 -6.06 7.69
C ILE A 22 11.91 -6.79 8.43
N GLY A 23 13.17 -6.40 8.24
CA GLY A 23 14.33 -7.03 8.88
C GLY A 23 14.27 -6.95 10.40
N ILE A 24 14.06 -5.74 10.95
CA ILE A 24 13.94 -5.53 12.40
C ILE A 24 12.72 -6.29 12.94
N SER A 25 11.58 -6.22 12.24
CA SER A 25 10.37 -6.94 12.70
C SER A 25 10.53 -8.45 12.63
N ALA A 26 11.24 -8.99 11.64
CA ALA A 26 11.44 -10.42 11.47
C ALA A 26 12.44 -10.95 12.51
N TYR A 27 13.51 -10.19 12.76
CA TYR A 27 14.49 -10.48 13.81
C TYR A 27 13.84 -10.51 15.20
N ASN A 28 13.08 -9.48 15.56
CA ASN A 28 12.38 -9.39 16.85
C ASN A 28 11.27 -10.43 17.05
N ARG A 29 10.92 -11.17 15.99
CA ARG A 29 9.90 -12.24 16.01
C ARG A 29 10.52 -13.61 15.80
N GLU A 30 11.85 -13.69 15.84
CA GLU A 30 12.64 -14.92 15.70
C GLU A 30 12.26 -15.72 14.45
N VAL A 31 11.92 -15.01 13.37
CA VAL A 31 11.54 -15.65 12.10
C VAL A 31 12.75 -16.38 11.54
N GLN A 32 12.61 -17.68 11.33
CA GLN A 32 13.63 -18.47 10.65
C GLN A 32 13.91 -17.87 9.27
N TRP A 33 15.19 -17.70 8.95
CA TRP A 33 15.64 -17.08 7.70
C TRP A 33 15.04 -15.69 7.47
N TRP A 34 15.01 -14.84 8.50
CA TRP A 34 14.52 -13.46 8.42
C TRP A 34 15.09 -12.66 7.22
N LEU A 35 16.32 -12.96 6.77
CA LEU A 35 16.91 -12.38 5.57
C LEU A 35 16.12 -12.69 4.28
N LEU A 36 15.48 -13.85 4.17
CA LEU A 36 14.63 -14.19 3.03
C LEU A 36 13.35 -13.34 2.97
N TRP A 37 12.97 -12.71 4.09
CA TRP A 37 11.88 -11.73 4.12
C TRP A 37 12.38 -10.31 3.84
N ALA A 38 13.57 -9.97 4.33
CA ALA A 38 14.14 -8.63 4.17
C ALA A 38 14.72 -8.38 2.76
N LEU A 39 15.46 -9.32 2.17
CA LEU A 39 16.13 -9.13 0.88
C LEU A 39 15.17 -8.86 -0.29
N PRO A 40 14.03 -9.57 -0.43
CA PRO A 40 13.05 -9.22 -1.47
C PRO A 40 12.51 -7.80 -1.33
N ALA A 41 12.48 -7.23 -0.12
CA ALA A 41 12.00 -5.86 0.10
C ALA A 41 12.93 -4.79 -0.49
N LEU A 42 14.22 -5.09 -0.72
CA LEU A 42 15.11 -4.18 -1.43
C LEU A 42 14.72 -4.01 -2.90
N VAL A 43 14.18 -5.08 -3.50
CA VAL A 43 13.82 -5.12 -4.92
C VAL A 43 12.35 -4.74 -5.12
N PHE A 44 11.45 -5.36 -4.36
CA PHE A 44 10.00 -5.22 -4.51
C PHE A 44 9.38 -4.18 -3.56
N GLY A 45 10.17 -3.64 -2.63
CA GLY A 45 9.73 -2.56 -1.73
C GLY A 45 8.49 -2.91 -0.93
N VAL A 46 7.54 -1.98 -0.94
CA VAL A 46 6.28 -2.02 -0.19
C VAL A 46 5.42 -3.25 -0.55
N LEU A 47 5.61 -3.84 -1.73
CA LEU A 47 4.83 -5.01 -2.18
C LEU A 47 5.09 -6.29 -1.35
N VAL A 48 6.19 -6.34 -0.59
CA VAL A 48 6.51 -7.47 0.30
C VAL A 48 5.72 -7.39 1.61
N ILE A 49 5.30 -6.18 2.04
CA ILE A 49 4.65 -5.95 3.32
C ILE A 49 3.36 -6.79 3.51
N PRO A 50 2.43 -6.86 2.53
CA PRO A 50 1.20 -7.64 2.69
C PRO A 50 1.46 -9.12 3.01
N PHE A 51 2.45 -9.71 2.34
CA PHE A 51 2.86 -11.09 2.59
C PHE A 51 3.52 -11.23 3.95
N PHE A 52 4.51 -10.39 4.26
CA PHE A 52 5.22 -10.46 5.54
C PHE A 52 4.25 -10.34 6.73
N ARG A 53 3.29 -9.41 6.69
CA ARG A 53 2.29 -9.25 7.75
C ARG A 53 1.35 -10.44 7.87
N ALA A 54 1.03 -11.10 6.77
CA ALA A 54 0.14 -12.26 6.78
C ALA A 54 0.83 -13.54 7.29
N PHE A 55 2.14 -13.68 7.10
CA PHE A 55 2.88 -14.89 7.48
C PHE A 55 3.74 -14.79 8.74
N ARG A 56 4.03 -13.57 9.23
CA ARG A 56 4.86 -13.40 10.43
C ARG A 56 4.23 -14.08 11.67
N PRO A 57 5.05 -14.57 12.60
CA PRO A 57 4.63 -14.94 13.94
C PRO A 57 3.96 -13.77 14.66
N LEU A 58 2.95 -14.06 15.47
CA LEU A 58 2.22 -13.10 16.30
C LEU A 58 2.86 -13.02 17.69
N LYS A 59 2.87 -11.81 18.26
CA LYS A 59 3.24 -11.59 19.67
C LYS A 59 2.05 -11.89 20.58
N ALA A 60 2.28 -12.04 21.88
CA ALA A 60 1.26 -12.41 22.87
C ALA A 60 0.03 -11.47 22.94
N ASP A 61 0.17 -10.22 22.49
CA ASP A 61 -0.88 -9.20 22.47
C ASP A 61 -1.49 -8.99 21.07
N GLU A 62 -1.08 -9.79 20.07
CA GLU A 62 -1.53 -9.64 18.70
C GLU A 62 -2.58 -10.70 18.30
N GLU A 63 -3.64 -10.22 17.67
CA GLU A 63 -4.66 -11.05 17.04
C GLU A 63 -4.61 -10.90 15.51
N ARG A 64 -4.84 -12.00 14.81
CA ARG A 64 -4.96 -12.04 13.35
C ARG A 64 -6.24 -12.76 12.97
N SER A 65 -7.23 -11.99 12.48
CA SER A 65 -8.50 -12.53 12.00
C SER A 65 -8.70 -12.40 10.49
N GLY A 66 -9.46 -13.34 9.92
CA GLY A 66 -9.91 -13.29 8.53
C GLY A 66 -9.20 -14.22 7.55
N GLY A 67 -8.20 -14.98 8.00
CA GLY A 67 -7.38 -15.86 7.15
C GLY A 67 -6.28 -15.11 6.38
N LYS A 68 -5.23 -15.83 5.97
CA LYS A 68 -4.02 -15.23 5.36
C LYS A 68 -4.29 -14.52 4.03
N LEU A 69 -5.11 -15.14 3.16
CA LEU A 69 -5.43 -14.57 1.84
C LEU A 69 -6.18 -13.23 1.97
N TYR A 70 -7.15 -13.15 2.88
CA TYR A 70 -7.86 -11.90 3.21
C TYR A 70 -6.90 -10.80 3.63
N LEU A 71 -5.96 -11.12 4.53
CA LEU A 71 -5.01 -10.13 5.07
C LEU A 71 -4.08 -9.59 4.00
N ILE A 72 -3.57 -10.48 3.13
CA ILE A 72 -2.75 -10.10 1.97
C ILE A 72 -3.54 -9.15 1.07
N LEU A 73 -4.75 -9.54 0.65
CA LEU A 73 -5.58 -8.74 -0.24
C LEU A 73 -6.01 -7.41 0.39
N ARG A 74 -6.31 -7.40 1.69
CA ARG A 74 -6.65 -6.20 2.46
C ARG A 74 -5.50 -5.22 2.49
N ASP A 75 -4.27 -5.69 2.71
CA ASP A 75 -3.11 -4.82 2.77
C ASP A 75 -2.68 -4.35 1.37
N PHE A 76 -2.80 -5.18 0.33
CA PHE A 76 -2.67 -4.72 -1.06
C PHE A 76 -3.72 -3.68 -1.42
N ALA A 77 -4.98 -3.89 -1.03
CA ALA A 77 -6.04 -2.94 -1.27
C ALA A 77 -5.74 -1.58 -0.64
N ARG A 78 -5.19 -1.57 0.60
CA ARG A 78 -4.76 -0.33 1.26
C ARG A 78 -3.65 0.38 0.49
N ILE A 79 -2.66 -0.35 -0.04
CA ILE A 79 -1.58 0.23 -0.85
C ILE A 79 -2.16 0.87 -2.11
N ILE A 80 -3.02 0.14 -2.85
CA ILE A 80 -3.64 0.64 -4.08
C ILE A 80 -4.49 1.88 -3.79
N ILE A 81 -5.34 1.83 -2.75
CA ILE A 81 -6.17 2.97 -2.33
C ILE A 81 -5.31 4.17 -1.97
N LEU A 82 -4.18 3.96 -1.27
CA LEU A 82 -3.28 5.05 -0.90
C LEU A 82 -2.62 5.68 -2.14
N VAL A 83 -2.08 4.85 -3.05
CA VAL A 83 -1.41 5.34 -4.26
C VAL A 83 -2.39 6.06 -5.20
N PHE A 84 -3.51 5.42 -5.54
CA PHE A 84 -4.51 6.00 -6.42
C PHE A 84 -5.23 7.17 -5.76
N GLY A 85 -5.47 7.11 -4.45
CA GLY A 85 -6.05 8.20 -3.68
C GLY A 85 -5.16 9.43 -3.68
N LEU A 86 -3.85 9.28 -3.46
CA LEU A 86 -2.91 10.41 -3.54
C LEU A 86 -2.80 10.96 -4.96
N ALA A 87 -2.72 10.10 -5.97
CA ALA A 87 -2.69 10.54 -7.37
C ALA A 87 -3.96 11.31 -7.74
N PHE A 88 -5.13 10.80 -7.35
CA PHE A 88 -6.41 11.46 -7.56
C PHE A 88 -6.49 12.82 -6.84
N LEU A 89 -6.10 12.88 -5.57
CA LEU A 89 -6.05 14.14 -4.82
C LEU A 89 -5.10 15.16 -5.49
N PHE A 90 -3.95 14.71 -5.97
CA PHE A 90 -3.02 15.57 -6.70
C PHE A 90 -3.65 16.11 -7.99
N THR A 91 -4.32 15.24 -8.77
CA THR A 91 -5.07 15.66 -9.97
C THR A 91 -6.16 16.67 -9.63
N MET A 92 -6.89 16.50 -8.52
CA MET A 92 -7.88 17.48 -8.06
C MET A 92 -7.23 18.81 -7.74
N VAL A 93 -6.17 18.82 -6.91
CA VAL A 93 -5.49 20.05 -6.49
C VAL A 93 -4.94 20.82 -7.68
N VAL A 94 -4.21 20.14 -8.57
CA VAL A 94 -3.65 20.75 -9.78
C VAL A 94 -4.76 21.19 -10.73
N GLY A 95 -5.77 20.34 -10.95
CA GLY A 95 -6.87 20.62 -11.85
C GLY A 95 -7.70 21.83 -11.41
N PHE A 96 -8.08 21.91 -10.13
CA PHE A 96 -8.80 23.09 -9.62
C PHE A 96 -7.94 24.35 -9.69
N GLY A 97 -6.64 24.26 -9.43
CA GLY A 97 -5.71 25.37 -9.63
C GLY A 97 -5.66 25.82 -11.10
N SER A 98 -5.59 24.88 -12.05
CA SER A 98 -5.62 25.20 -13.48
C SER A 98 -6.95 25.81 -13.93
N MET A 99 -8.07 25.35 -13.37
CA MET A 99 -9.40 25.88 -13.65
C MET A 99 -9.54 27.34 -13.22
N GLN A 100 -9.04 27.69 -12.03
CA GLN A 100 -9.05 29.08 -11.53
C GLN A 100 -8.19 30.04 -12.37
N ASN A 101 -7.17 29.51 -13.04
CA ASN A 101 -6.23 30.29 -13.86
C ASN A 101 -6.55 30.20 -15.36
N ALA A 102 -7.69 29.60 -15.75
CA ALA A 102 -8.04 29.45 -17.16
C ALA A 102 -8.47 30.81 -17.75
N GLU A 103 -7.80 31.23 -18.83
CA GLU A 103 -8.14 32.48 -19.54
C GLU A 103 -9.31 32.30 -20.53
N THR A 104 -9.74 31.06 -20.78
CA THR A 104 -10.79 30.73 -21.76
C THR A 104 -11.80 29.75 -21.18
N ASP A 105 -13.07 29.94 -21.54
CA ASP A 105 -14.18 29.04 -21.17
C ASP A 105 -13.91 27.59 -21.63
N ALA A 106 -13.24 27.42 -22.79
CA ALA A 106 -12.88 26.11 -23.30
C ALA A 106 -11.82 25.40 -22.43
N GLY A 107 -10.84 26.16 -21.90
CA GLY A 107 -9.84 25.65 -20.97
C GLY A 107 -10.43 25.25 -19.62
N GLU A 108 -11.36 26.05 -19.11
CA GLU A 108 -12.11 25.74 -17.88
C GLU A 108 -12.93 24.45 -18.04
N ALA A 109 -13.73 24.36 -19.11
CA ALA A 109 -14.57 23.19 -19.41
C ALA A 109 -13.73 21.93 -19.65
N GLY A 110 -12.61 22.04 -20.35
CA GLY A 110 -11.67 20.94 -20.57
C GLY A 110 -11.07 20.40 -19.27
N THR A 111 -10.69 21.30 -18.36
CA THR A 111 -10.16 20.93 -17.05
C THR A 111 -11.22 20.27 -16.18
N PHE A 112 -12.46 20.78 -16.17
CA PHE A 112 -13.59 20.16 -15.47
C PHE A 112 -13.88 18.76 -15.99
N MET A 113 -13.87 18.57 -17.31
CA MET A 113 -14.06 17.25 -17.92
C MET A 113 -12.94 16.28 -17.54
N GLY A 114 -11.68 16.72 -17.53
CA GLY A 114 -10.55 15.90 -17.11
C GLY A 114 -10.66 15.43 -15.66
N ILE A 115 -10.97 16.35 -14.74
CA ILE A 115 -11.24 16.07 -13.32
C ILE A 115 -12.39 15.06 -13.20
N SER A 116 -13.52 15.33 -13.86
CA SER A 116 -14.72 14.49 -13.79
C SER A 116 -14.46 13.08 -14.32
N LEU A 117 -13.77 12.95 -15.45
CA LEU A 117 -13.40 11.66 -16.03
C LEU A 117 -12.45 10.89 -15.09
N SER A 118 -11.48 11.57 -14.48
CA SER A 118 -10.58 10.94 -13.51
C SER A 118 -11.36 10.36 -12.31
N ALA A 119 -12.39 11.05 -11.82
CA ALA A 119 -13.22 10.59 -10.73
C ALA A 119 -14.04 9.35 -11.13
N ILE A 120 -14.65 9.38 -12.31
CA ILE A 120 -15.45 8.26 -12.85
C ILE A 120 -14.59 7.01 -13.06
N CYS A 121 -13.32 7.17 -13.46
CA CYS A 121 -12.43 6.03 -13.66
C CYS A 121 -11.83 5.50 -12.34
N VAL A 122 -11.40 6.38 -11.44
CA VAL A 122 -10.61 5.99 -10.25
C VAL A 122 -11.50 5.55 -9.09
N LEU A 123 -12.61 6.25 -8.81
CA LEU A 123 -13.44 5.97 -7.64
C LEU A 123 -14.07 4.57 -7.65
N PRO A 124 -14.62 4.07 -8.80
CA PRO A 124 -15.15 2.71 -8.85
C PRO A 124 -14.07 1.64 -8.62
N ILE A 125 -12.86 1.84 -9.15
CA ILE A 125 -11.74 0.92 -8.93
C ILE A 125 -11.39 0.88 -7.44
N MET A 126 -11.27 2.04 -6.79
CA MET A 126 -11.00 2.09 -5.35
C MET A 126 -12.09 1.39 -4.53
N LEU A 127 -13.37 1.58 -4.90
CA LEU A 127 -14.49 0.91 -4.26
C LEU A 127 -14.41 -0.61 -4.40
N ILE A 128 -14.17 -1.11 -5.63
CA ILE A 128 -14.04 -2.55 -5.91
C ILE A 128 -12.88 -3.15 -5.11
N VAL A 129 -11.71 -2.51 -5.17
CA VAL A 129 -10.50 -2.94 -4.45
C VAL A 129 -10.74 -2.95 -2.93
N TRP A 130 -11.56 -2.06 -2.40
CA TRP A 130 -11.93 -2.04 -0.99
C TRP A 130 -12.92 -3.17 -0.62
N ILE A 131 -13.86 -3.52 -1.50
CA ILE A 131 -14.89 -4.52 -1.25
C ILE A 131 -14.36 -5.95 -1.38
N ILE A 132 -13.61 -6.25 -2.44
CA ILE A 132 -13.16 -7.63 -2.77
C ILE A 132 -12.51 -8.35 -1.59
N PRO A 133 -11.58 -7.77 -0.82
CA PRO A 133 -10.99 -8.48 0.30
C PRO A 133 -12.05 -8.90 1.33
N ARG A 134 -13.03 -8.04 1.62
CA ARG A 134 -14.05 -8.32 2.65
C ARG A 134 -14.89 -9.55 2.35
N THR A 135 -15.14 -9.86 1.08
CA THR A 135 -15.93 -11.04 0.69
C THR A 135 -15.16 -12.35 0.89
N LEU A 136 -13.85 -12.28 1.08
CA LEU A 136 -12.96 -13.42 1.29
C LEU A 136 -12.53 -13.58 2.76
N ARG A 137 -13.10 -12.77 3.67
CA ARG A 137 -12.80 -12.87 5.10
C ARG A 137 -13.37 -14.17 5.66
N SER A 138 -12.52 -15.00 6.26
CA SER A 138 -12.95 -16.19 6.99
C SER A 138 -13.18 -15.91 8.49
N ASP A 139 -13.90 -16.79 9.18
CA ASP A 139 -14.09 -16.71 10.64
C ASP A 139 -12.89 -17.24 11.45
N GLN A 140 -11.74 -17.45 10.79
CA GLN A 140 -10.53 -17.89 11.45
C GLN A 140 -9.88 -16.73 12.19
N THR A 141 -9.61 -16.96 13.48
CA THR A 141 -8.87 -16.04 14.35
C THR A 141 -7.68 -16.78 14.94
N GLU A 142 -6.49 -16.21 14.76
CA GLU A 142 -5.25 -16.68 15.37
C GLU A 142 -4.83 -15.67 16.44
N GLU A 143 -4.70 -16.13 17.68
CA GLU A 143 -4.18 -15.34 18.80
C GLU A 143 -2.71 -15.69 19.03
N GLY A 144 -1.89 -14.68 19.33
CA GLY A 144 -0.51 -14.91 19.70
C GLY A 144 -0.32 -15.33 21.16
N PRO A 145 0.88 -15.80 21.54
CA PRO A 145 2.04 -15.94 20.69
C PRO A 145 1.93 -17.14 19.74
N THR A 146 2.57 -17.08 18.57
CA THR A 146 2.60 -18.20 17.60
C THR A 146 4.01 -18.49 17.11
N GLY A 147 4.26 -19.72 16.66
CA GLY A 147 5.56 -20.12 16.10
C GLY A 147 6.68 -20.09 17.14
N PRO A 148 7.90 -19.64 16.79
CA PRO A 148 9.05 -19.61 17.70
C PRO A 148 8.84 -18.80 18.98
N LEU A 149 7.87 -17.89 18.99
CA LEU A 149 7.54 -17.06 20.16
C LEU A 149 6.62 -17.77 21.17
N ALA A 150 6.06 -18.91 20.80
CA ALA A 150 5.18 -19.72 21.65
C ALA A 150 5.92 -20.90 22.33
N GLU A 151 7.18 -21.13 21.94
CA GLU A 151 8.09 -22.11 22.54
C GLU A 151 8.91 -21.48 23.66
#